data_AF-W1XZW5-F1
#
_entry.id   AF-W1XZW5-F1
#
_cell.length_a   1.000
_cell.length_b   1.000
_cell.length_c   1.000
_cell.angle_alpha   90.00
_cell.angle_beta   90.00
_cell.angle_gamma   90.00
#
_symmetry.space_group_name_H-M   'P 1'
#
loop_
_entity.id
_entity.type
_entity.pdbx_description
1 polymer ?
#
loop_
_entity_poly.entity_id
_entity_poly.type
_entity_poly.pdbx_seq_one_letter_code
_entity_poly.pdbx_strand_id
1 'polypeptide(L)' 'LSCEDVPETHLHVCQVNVGEEEARQIVCGAPNVRAGIKVMVALPGARIADNYKIKKGKIRGLESLGMICSL' A
#
# COMPACT_ATOMS: atom_id res chain seq x y z
N LEU A 1 2.06 10.40 -1.03
CA LEU A 1 1.61 11.60 -1.77
C LEU A 1 0.27 12.05 -1.21
N SER A 2 -0.78 11.24 -1.39
CA SER A 2 -2.06 11.36 -0.69
C SER A 2 -2.36 10.08 0.09
N CYS A 3 -3.27 10.16 1.06
CA CYS A 3 -3.93 8.99 1.62
C CYS A 3 -5.34 9.34 2.07
N GLU A 4 -6.31 8.52 1.69
CA GLU A 4 -7.75 8.75 1.88
C GLU A 4 -8.39 7.56 2.61
N ASP A 5 -9.30 7.85 3.55
CA ASP A 5 -10.03 6.82 4.30
C ASP A 5 -11.11 6.17 3.43
N VAL A 6 -11.21 4.84 3.50
CA VAL A 6 -12.27 4.10 2.84
C VAL A 6 -13.48 4.02 3.79
N PRO A 7 -14.64 4.59 3.42
CA PRO A 7 -15.84 4.63 4.27
C PRO A 7 -16.21 3.23 4.79
N GLU A 8 -16.66 3.16 6.04
CA GLU A 8 -17.14 1.92 6.67
C GLU A 8 -16.06 0.82 6.82
N THR A 9 -14.77 1.19 6.69
CA THR A 9 -13.64 0.27 6.88
C THR A 9 -12.50 0.93 7.66
N HIS A 10 -11.54 0.13 8.11
CA HIS A 10 -10.27 0.60 8.67
C HIS A 10 -9.16 0.68 7.60
N LEU A 11 -9.54 0.71 6.32
CA LEU A 11 -8.61 0.74 5.21
C LEU A 11 -8.44 2.16 4.70
N HIS A 12 -7.26 2.42 4.18
CA HIS A 12 -6.86 3.68 3.59
C HIS A 12 -6.31 3.42 2.18
N VAL A 13 -6.69 4.25 1.22
CA VAL A 13 -6.13 4.25 -0.14
C VAL A 13 -5.04 5.30 -0.18
N CYS A 14 -3.78 4.86 -0.27
CA CYS A 14 -2.65 5.78 -0.34
C CYS A 14 -2.02 5.78 -1.74
N GLN A 15 -1.68 6.97 -2.24
CA GLN A 15 -0.81 7.13 -3.40
C GLN A 15 0.64 7.25 -2.93
N VAL A 16 1.46 6.27 -3.25
CA VAL A 16 2.83 6.15 -2.73
C VAL A 16 3.85 6.33 -3.86
N ASN A 17 4.79 7.25 -3.66
CA ASN A 17 5.93 7.41 -4.55
C ASN A 17 6.98 6.34 -4.22
N VAL A 18 7.32 5.53 -5.22
CA VAL A 18 8.31 4.44 -5.11
C VAL A 18 9.55 4.69 -5.97
N GLY A 19 9.74 5.91 -6.49
CA GLY A 19 10.84 6.29 -7.37
C GLY A 19 10.62 5.91 -8.84
N GLU A 20 9.39 5.59 -9.22
CA GLU A 20 8.97 5.35 -10.61
C GLU A 20 8.26 6.58 -11.19
N GLU A 21 7.97 6.56 -12.49
CA GLU A 21 7.27 7.68 -13.19
C GLU A 21 5.89 7.95 -12.59
N GLU A 22 5.15 6.90 -12.22
CA GLU A 22 3.80 7.01 -11.67
C GLU A 22 3.75 6.59 -10.21
N ALA A 23 2.93 7.29 -9.43
CA ALA A 23 2.61 6.90 -8.07
C ALA A 23 1.80 5.60 -8.07
N ARG A 24 2.07 4.74 -7.08
CA ARG A 24 1.32 3.50 -6.91
C ARG A 24 0.19 3.66 -5.90
N GLN A 25 -1.00 3.23 -6.28
CA GLN A 25 -2.11 3.04 -5.37
C GLN A 25 -1.88 1.80 -4.51
N ILE A 26 -1.85 1.98 -3.20
CA ILE A 26 -1.70 0.90 -2.22
C ILE A 26 -2.75 1.06 -1.14
N VAL A 27 -3.50 -0.03 -0.90
CA VAL A 27 -4.47 -0.09 0.19
C VAL A 27 -3.73 -0.56 1.45
N CYS A 28 -3.88 0.18 2.54
CA CYS A 28 -3.24 -0.13 3.83
C CYS A 28 -4.26 -0.01 4.95
N GLY A 29 -4.19 -0.88 5.96
CA GLY A 29 -5.05 -0.82 7.14
C GLY A 29 -4.35 -0.30 8.41
N ALA A 30 -3.13 0.24 8.28
CA ALA A 30 -2.36 0.67 9.42
C ALA A 30 -2.87 2.03 9.92
N PRO A 31 -3.21 2.18 11.21
CA PRO A 31 -3.86 3.40 11.74
C PRO A 31 -2.94 4.64 11.74
N ASN A 32 -1.64 4.42 11.55
CA ASN A 32 -0.63 5.48 11.47
C ASN A 32 -0.32 5.91 10.03
N VAL A 33 -0.94 5.29 9.02
CA VAL A 33 -0.72 5.66 7.62
C VAL A 33 -1.36 7.01 7.32
N ARG A 34 -0.60 7.91 6.71
CA ARG A 34 -1.07 9.26 6.35
C ARG A 34 -0.25 9.84 5.21
N ALA A 35 -0.71 10.92 4.59
CA ALA A 35 0.09 11.64 3.62
C ALA A 35 1.37 12.23 4.27
N GLY A 36 2.46 12.34 3.50
CA GLY A 36 3.69 13.00 3.92
C GLY A 36 4.66 12.18 4.78
N ILE A 37 4.37 10.92 5.11
CA ILE A 37 5.33 10.03 5.79
C ILE A 37 6.15 9.21 4.79
N LYS A 38 7.36 8.83 5.20
CA LYS A 38 8.17 7.83 4.50
C LYS A 38 7.78 6.44 5.01
N VAL A 39 7.59 5.51 4.09
CA VAL A 39 7.20 4.13 4.38
C VAL A 39 8.05 3.16 3.59
N MET A 40 8.16 1.93 4.08
CA MET A 40 8.74 0.83 3.31
C MET A 40 7.63 0.17 2.49
N VAL A 41 7.90 -0.04 1.20
CA VAL A 41 6.91 -0.62 0.27
C VAL A 41 7.47 -1.89 -0.34
N ALA A 42 6.75 -3.00 -0.19
CA ALA A 42 7.00 -4.21 -0.94
C ALA A 42 6.24 -4.15 -2.27
N LEU A 43 7.01 -4.15 -3.37
CA LEU A 43 6.47 -4.08 -4.73
C LEU A 43 5.98 -5.46 -5.23
N PRO A 44 5.07 -5.52 -6.21
CA PRO A 44 4.69 -6.78 -6.84
C PRO A 44 5.92 -7.54 -7.35
N GLY A 45 6.04 -8.81 -6.96
CA GLY A 45 7.21 -9.63 -7.23
C GLY A 45 8.21 -9.72 -6.07
N ALA A 46 8.17 -8.79 -5.11
CA ALA A 46 8.94 -8.89 -3.87
C ALA A 46 8.50 -10.11 -3.06
N ARG A 47 9.46 -10.66 -2.29
CA ARG A 47 9.24 -11.73 -1.32
C ARG A 47 9.44 -11.17 0.07
N ILE A 48 8.43 -11.33 0.92
CA ILE A 48 8.46 -10.90 2.33
C ILE A 48 8.57 -12.13 3.24
N ALA A 49 8.32 -11.96 4.55
CA ALA A 49 8.32 -13.03 5.54
C ALA A 49 7.58 -14.29 5.06
N ASP A 50 8.07 -15.45 5.49
CA ASP A 50 7.56 -16.77 5.07
C ASP A 50 7.58 -17.00 3.55
N ASN A 51 8.50 -16.32 2.83
CA ASN A 51 8.64 -16.40 1.38
C ASN A 51 7.35 -16.01 0.62
N TYR A 52 6.49 -15.20 1.26
CA TYR A 52 5.25 -14.76 0.65
C TYR A 52 5.54 -13.77 -0.49
N LYS A 53 5.06 -14.10 -1.69
CA LYS A 53 5.24 -13.27 -2.89
C LYS A 53 4.13 -12.24 -2.99
N ILE A 54 4.48 -10.95 -3.00
CA ILE A 54 3.54 -9.86 -3.24
C ILE A 54 3.04 -9.93 -4.68
N LYS A 55 1.71 -9.83 -4.84
CA LYS A 55 1.01 -9.81 -6.12
C LYS A 55 0.15 -8.55 -6.20
N LYS A 56 -0.12 -8.09 -7.42
CA LYS A 56 -1.18 -7.11 -7.67
C LYS A 56 -2.52 -7.77 -7.33
N GLY A 57 -3.40 -7.04 -6.65
CA GLY A 57 -4.69 -7.58 -6.23
C GLY A 57 -5.72 -6.49 -5.95
N LYS A 58 -6.94 -6.91 -5.65
CA LYS A 58 -8.02 -6.02 -5.19
C LYS A 58 -8.39 -6.36 -3.77
N ILE A 59 -8.46 -5.34 -2.91
CA ILE A 59 -8.94 -5.43 -1.54
C ILE A 59 -10.24 -4.66 -1.47
N ARG A 60 -11.35 -5.36 -1.20
CA ARG A 60 -12.71 -4.77 -1.18
C ARG A 60 -13.04 -3.93 -2.44
N GLY A 61 -12.60 -4.41 -3.62
CA GLY A 61 -12.82 -3.74 -4.90
C GLY A 61 -11.78 -2.68 -5.27
N LEU A 62 -10.95 -2.24 -4.32
CA LEU A 62 -9.90 -1.25 -4.52
C LEU A 62 -8.60 -1.94 -4.96
N GLU A 63 -7.98 -1.44 -6.03
CA GLU A 63 -6.70 -1.97 -6.50
C GLU A 63 -5.58 -1.64 -5.52
N SER A 64 -4.74 -2.63 -5.22
CA SER A 64 -3.52 -2.47 -4.44
C SER A 64 -2.34 -3.01 -5.26
N LEU A 65 -1.44 -2.09 -5.63
CA LEU A 65 -0.26 -2.35 -6.45
C LEU A 65 1.00 -2.54 -5.61
N GLY A 66 0.85 -3.05 -4.39
CA GLY A 66 1.93 -3.29 -3.45
C GLY A 66 1.41 -3.49 -2.04
N MET A 67 2.33 -3.47 -1.08
CA MET A 67 2.05 -3.53 0.35
C MET A 67 2.94 -2.53 1.10
N ILE A 68 2.35 -1.74 1.99
CA ILE A 68 3.10 -0.95 2.97
C ILE A 68 3.51 -1.89 4.11
N CYS A 69 4.81 -2.02 4.35
CA CYS A 69 5.36 -2.92 5.35
C CYS A 69 5.47 -2.24 6.71
N SER A 70 5.16 -2.99 7.77
CA SER A 70 5.58 -2.65 9.12
C SER A 70 7.00 -3.18 9.39
N LEU A 71 7.59 -2.68 10.47
CA LEU A 71 8.68 -3.38 11.15
C LEU A 71 8.13 -4.56 11.97
#